data_AF-A0A9Q0HV33-F1
#
_entry.id   AF-A0A9Q0HV33-F1
#
_cell.length_a   1.000
_cell.length_b   1.000
_cell.length_c   1.000
_cell.angle_alpha   90.00
_cell.angle_beta   90.00
_cell.angle_gamma   90.00
#
_symmetry.space_group_name_H-M   'P 1'
#
loop_
_entity.id
_entity.type
_entity.pdbx_description
1 polymer ?
#
loop_
_entity_poly.entity_id
_entity_poly.type
_entity_poly.pdbx_seq_one_letter_code
_entity_poly.pdbx_strand_id
1 'polypeptide(L)'
;MRDYLAWRQVDCHINNQYNTCFWMLVKSGKTKREAQLRLKGTQTKEKNKILLQQFGINYDELPEMFKKGSCVFRNKVEEIVKIDGSGNPVKRRKNIVTIDHVDIIGPKFWDEHPYILYEDCSMVNNNYEYVKKFEADDRLPSSNWIVVRIHGCDFHRNQYNTCFWRLVKSGKTETEAQLCLEDTQEKEKNEMLFCQFGINYNKLPEMFRKGSCVFRNKVEEIVKLDEGGIPVKRCNEVVTVDHVDIIGLRFWDEHPCILHED
;
A
#
# COMPACT_ATOMS: atom_id res chain seq x y z
N MET A 1 14.20 1.51 -14.73
CA MET A 1 15.23 1.34 -13.67
C MET A 1 15.71 2.67 -13.12
N ARG A 2 16.25 3.60 -13.94
CA ARG A 2 16.71 4.93 -13.47
C ARG A 2 15.64 5.68 -12.68
N ASP A 3 14.42 5.78 -13.22
CA ASP A 3 13.31 6.51 -12.56
C ASP A 3 12.93 5.92 -11.20
N TYR A 4 12.97 4.58 -11.09
CA TYR A 4 12.69 3.90 -9.82
C TYR A 4 13.73 4.23 -8.76
N LEU A 5 15.02 4.17 -9.12
CA LEU A 5 16.12 4.47 -8.20
C LEU A 5 16.13 5.96 -7.81
N ALA A 6 15.88 6.84 -8.77
CA ALA A 6 15.70 8.27 -8.53
C ALA A 6 14.55 8.53 -7.53
N TRP A 7 13.40 7.86 -7.71
CA TRP A 7 12.28 7.96 -6.77
C TRP A 7 12.64 7.53 -5.35
N ARG A 8 13.41 6.44 -5.19
CA ARG A 8 13.90 5.98 -3.87
C ARG A 8 14.85 7.00 -3.24
N GLN A 9 15.73 7.63 -4.01
CA GLN A 9 16.64 8.65 -3.49
C GLN A 9 15.91 9.94 -3.08
N VAL A 10 14.90 10.36 -3.85
CA VAL A 10 14.02 11.48 -3.48
C VAL A 10 13.28 11.19 -2.18
N ASP A 11 12.73 9.99 -2.02
CA ASP A 11 12.05 9.56 -0.79
C ASP A 11 13.00 9.59 0.42
N CYS A 12 14.23 9.09 0.27
CA CYS A 12 15.28 9.17 1.28
C CYS A 12 15.55 10.61 1.72
N HIS A 13 15.71 11.53 0.76
CA HIS A 13 15.97 12.94 1.04
C HIS A 13 14.83 13.60 1.83
N ILE A 14 13.57 13.37 1.42
CA ILE A 14 12.38 13.91 2.08
C ILE A 14 12.26 13.38 3.51
N ASN A 15 12.41 12.06 3.67
CA ASN A 15 12.29 11.40 4.97
C ASN A 15 13.42 11.83 5.92
N ASN A 16 14.65 11.95 5.44
CA ASN A 16 15.77 12.40 6.26
C ASN A 16 15.59 13.85 6.74
N GLN A 17 15.16 14.76 5.86
CA GLN A 17 14.92 16.15 6.24
C GLN A 17 13.80 16.27 7.28
N TYR A 18 12.70 15.54 7.09
CA TYR A 18 11.62 15.50 8.07
C TYR A 18 12.10 14.95 9.41
N ASN A 19 12.80 13.81 9.41
CA ASN A 19 13.30 13.15 10.61
C ASN A 19 14.31 14.01 11.37
N THR A 20 15.20 14.70 10.65
CA THR A 20 16.18 15.62 11.26
C THR A 20 15.45 16.72 12.01
N CYS A 21 14.48 17.39 11.38
CA CYS A 21 13.66 18.40 12.05
C CYS A 21 12.89 17.82 13.25
N PHE A 22 12.27 16.66 13.06
CA PHE A 22 11.41 16.03 14.05
C PHE A 22 12.20 15.71 15.32
N TRP A 23 13.35 15.05 15.18
CA TRP A 23 14.18 14.67 16.31
C TRP A 23 14.86 15.85 16.98
N MET A 24 15.20 16.91 16.24
CA MET A 24 15.72 18.13 16.85
C MET A 24 14.67 18.86 17.69
N LEU A 25 13.41 18.91 17.23
CA LEU A 25 12.28 19.43 18.02
C LEU A 25 12.03 18.59 19.27
N VAL A 26 12.06 17.26 19.16
CA VAL A 26 11.90 16.37 20.31
C VAL A 26 13.06 16.58 21.30
N LYS A 27 14.30 16.68 20.81
CA LYS A 27 15.49 16.96 21.63
C LYS A 27 15.43 18.32 22.31
N SER A 28 14.73 19.30 21.73
CA SER A 28 14.52 20.62 22.34
C SER A 28 13.45 20.63 23.45
N GLY A 29 12.93 19.46 23.84
CA GLY A 29 11.94 19.30 24.91
C GLY A 29 10.49 19.24 24.43
N LYS A 30 10.21 19.26 23.11
CA LYS A 30 8.86 19.05 22.61
C LYS A 30 8.46 17.58 22.68
N THR A 31 7.19 17.32 22.93
CA THR A 31 6.63 15.97 22.79
C THR A 31 6.61 15.55 21.31
N LYS A 32 6.55 14.24 21.06
CA LYS A 32 6.41 13.69 19.69
C LYS A 32 5.20 14.29 18.96
N ARG A 33 4.08 14.48 19.66
CA ARG A 33 2.85 15.08 19.11
C ARG A 33 3.05 16.54 18.72
N GLU A 34 3.69 17.34 19.56
CA GLU A 34 3.97 18.75 19.27
C GLU A 34 4.94 18.90 18.09
N ALA A 35 5.97 18.05 18.01
CA ALA A 35 6.90 18.04 16.88
C ALA A 35 6.19 17.67 15.57
N GLN A 36 5.33 16.64 15.57
CA GLN A 36 4.51 16.29 14.41
C GLN A 36 3.60 17.43 13.97
N LEU A 37 2.86 18.04 14.91
CA LEU A 37 1.98 19.17 14.61
C LEU A 37 2.75 20.37 14.05
N ARG A 38 3.95 20.66 14.59
CA ARG A 38 4.79 21.77 14.12
C ARG A 38 5.30 21.58 12.70
N LEU A 39 5.51 20.33 12.28
CA LEU A 39 6.01 19.97 10.95
C LEU A 39 4.88 19.64 9.96
N LYS A 40 3.63 19.50 10.42
CA LYS A 40 2.48 19.20 9.58
C LYS A 40 2.28 20.31 8.53
N GLY A 41 2.21 19.92 7.26
CA GLY A 41 2.04 20.86 6.15
C GLY A 41 3.28 21.69 5.78
N THR A 42 4.42 21.50 6.45
CA THR A 42 5.62 22.31 6.18
C THR A 42 6.32 21.93 4.89
N GLN A 43 6.78 22.94 4.14
CA GLN A 43 7.58 22.75 2.93
C GLN A 43 9.08 22.57 3.25
N THR A 44 9.85 22.06 2.29
CA THR A 44 11.32 21.88 2.38
C THR A 44 12.04 23.14 2.86
N LYS A 45 11.70 24.31 2.31
CA LYS A 45 12.31 25.60 2.69
C LYS A 45 12.03 25.96 4.16
N GLU A 46 10.84 25.68 4.65
CA GLU A 46 10.46 25.96 6.04
C GLU A 46 11.18 25.02 7.00
N LYS A 47 11.33 23.74 6.64
CA LYS A 47 12.12 22.77 7.40
C LYS A 47 13.58 23.20 7.52
N ASN A 48 14.20 23.64 6.42
CA ASN A 48 15.57 24.18 6.44
C ASN A 48 15.68 25.43 7.34
N LYS A 49 14.68 26.32 7.29
CA LYS A 49 14.62 27.49 8.16
C LYS A 49 14.52 27.11 9.64
N ILE A 50 13.72 26.09 10.00
CA ILE A 50 13.63 25.57 11.37
C ILE A 50 14.99 25.04 11.83
N LEU A 51 15.65 24.20 11.02
CA LEU A 51 16.96 23.64 11.33
C LEU A 51 18.01 24.72 11.55
N LEU A 52 18.08 25.69 10.65
CA LEU A 52 19.09 26.74 10.73
C LEU A 52 18.81 27.71 11.88
N GLN A 53 17.59 28.23 12.00
CA GLN A 53 17.28 29.30 12.97
C GLN A 53 17.16 28.81 14.41
N GLN A 54 16.61 27.61 14.63
CA GLN A 54 16.39 27.09 15.99
C GLN A 54 17.56 26.25 16.48
N PHE A 55 18.26 25.56 15.58
CA PHE A 55 19.25 24.57 15.95
C PHE A 55 20.65 24.86 15.39
N GLY A 56 20.81 25.89 14.56
CA GLY A 56 22.09 26.19 13.92
C GLY A 56 22.55 25.11 12.94
N ILE A 57 21.65 24.26 12.45
CA ILE A 57 21.98 23.16 11.54
C ILE A 57 21.70 23.59 10.11
N ASN A 58 22.75 23.69 9.30
CA ASN A 58 22.62 23.78 7.86
C ASN A 58 22.39 22.37 7.28
N TYR A 59 21.20 22.10 6.77
CA TYR A 59 20.85 20.78 6.21
C TYR A 59 21.78 20.40 5.05
N ASP A 60 22.21 21.37 4.24
CA ASP A 60 23.07 21.13 3.09
C ASP A 60 24.51 20.76 3.48
N GLU A 61 24.92 21.05 4.72
CA GLU A 61 26.23 20.66 5.28
C GLU A 61 26.21 19.29 5.97
N LEU A 62 25.04 18.64 6.07
CA LEU A 62 24.97 17.29 6.63
C LEU A 62 25.72 16.29 5.72
N PRO A 63 26.29 15.22 6.31
CA PRO A 63 26.92 14.14 5.55
C PRO A 63 26.04 13.63 4.41
N GLU A 64 26.64 13.44 3.23
CA GLU A 64 25.91 13.02 2.02
C GLU A 64 25.14 11.71 2.23
N MET A 65 25.64 10.80 3.07
CA MET A 65 24.95 9.55 3.41
C MET A 65 23.53 9.76 3.96
N PHE A 66 23.29 10.86 4.68
CA PHE A 66 21.97 11.19 5.21
C PHE A 66 21.07 11.84 4.15
N LYS A 67 21.66 12.64 3.26
CA LYS A 67 20.90 13.37 2.23
C LYS A 67 20.58 12.52 1.00
N LYS A 68 21.46 11.57 0.66
CA LYS A 68 21.45 10.79 -0.59
C LYS A 68 21.31 9.29 -0.39
N GLY A 69 21.45 8.81 0.85
CA GLY A 69 21.46 7.38 1.16
C GLY A 69 22.77 6.70 0.75
N SER A 70 22.73 5.37 0.65
CA SER A 70 23.88 4.56 0.21
C SER A 70 23.53 3.83 -1.08
N CYS A 71 24.39 3.97 -2.07
CA CYS A 71 24.32 3.26 -3.34
C CYS A 71 25.38 2.17 -3.35
N VAL A 72 24.99 0.94 -3.69
CA VAL A 72 25.91 -0.19 -3.82
C VAL A 72 25.89 -0.66 -5.26
N PHE A 73 27.04 -0.60 -5.93
CA PHE A 73 27.14 -0.98 -7.33
C PHE A 73 28.49 -1.64 -7.64
N ARG A 74 28.56 -2.36 -8.76
CA ARG A 74 29.81 -2.99 -9.23
C ARG A 74 30.56 -2.01 -10.08
N ASN A 75 31.66 -1.46 -9.57
CA ASN A 75 32.53 -0.55 -10.30
C ASN A 75 33.57 -1.35 -11.10
N LYS A 76 33.69 -1.05 -12.40
CA LYS A 76 34.72 -1.62 -13.29
C LYS A 76 36.02 -0.85 -13.11
N VAL A 77 36.99 -1.43 -12.39
CA VAL A 77 38.30 -0.82 -12.14
C VAL A 77 39.36 -1.53 -12.98
N GLU A 78 40.25 -0.76 -13.61
CA GLU A 78 41.46 -1.27 -14.26
C GLU A 78 42.62 -1.29 -13.27
N GLU A 79 43.11 -2.48 -12.95
CA GLU A 79 44.26 -2.69 -12.06
C GLU A 79 45.48 -3.08 -12.89
N ILE A 80 46.62 -2.44 -12.65
CA ILE A 80 47.89 -2.82 -13.30
C ILE A 80 48.42 -4.05 -12.58
N VAL A 81 48.43 -5.20 -13.27
CA VAL A 81 48.81 -6.48 -12.67
C VAL A 81 50.30 -6.74 -12.82
N LYS A 82 50.88 -6.38 -13.97
CA LYS A 82 52.31 -6.51 -14.27
C LYS A 82 52.75 -5.43 -15.23
N ILE A 83 54.04 -5.17 -15.28
CA ILE A 83 54.67 -4.40 -16.36
C ILE A 83 55.30 -5.41 -17.31
N ASP A 84 55.05 -5.28 -18.61
CA ASP A 84 55.66 -6.15 -19.61
C ASP A 84 57.18 -5.88 -19.73
N GLY A 85 57.90 -6.74 -20.45
CA GLY A 85 59.34 -6.57 -20.68
C GLY A 85 59.72 -5.30 -21.47
N SER A 86 58.73 -4.58 -21.99
CA SER A 86 58.87 -3.33 -22.75
C SER A 86 58.45 -2.09 -21.94
N GLY A 87 58.11 -2.25 -20.66
CA GLY A 87 57.72 -1.14 -19.78
C GLY A 87 56.24 -0.76 -19.82
N ASN A 88 55.38 -1.46 -20.58
CA ASN A 88 53.96 -1.15 -20.65
C ASN A 88 53.18 -1.83 -19.51
N PRO A 89 52.17 -1.15 -18.93
CA PRO A 89 51.33 -1.73 -17.90
C PRO A 89 50.33 -2.73 -18.49
N VAL A 90 50.40 -3.98 -18.04
CA VAL A 90 49.39 -5.01 -18.29
C VAL A 90 48.24 -4.79 -17.32
N LYS A 91 47.14 -4.23 -17.84
CA LYS A 91 45.93 -3.95 -17.06
C LYS A 91 44.98 -5.14 -17.06
N ARG A 92 44.38 -5.44 -15.92
CA ARG A 92 43.26 -6.38 -15.78
C ARG A 92 42.03 -5.62 -15.29
N ARG A 93 40.90 -5.90 -15.92
CA ARG A 93 39.60 -5.38 -15.48
C ARG A 93 39.07 -6.23 -14.33
N LYS A 94 38.65 -5.57 -13.25
CA LYS A 94 38.01 -6.21 -12.10
C LYS A 94 36.73 -5.46 -11.74
N ASN A 95 35.70 -6.22 -11.39
CA ASN A 95 34.46 -5.68 -10.83
C ASN A 95 34.60 -5.63 -9.31
N ILE A 96 34.54 -4.44 -8.73
CA ILE A 96 34.64 -4.22 -7.28
C ILE A 96 33.30 -3.69 -6.78
N VAL A 97 32.74 -4.32 -5.76
CA VAL A 97 31.54 -3.79 -5.08
C VAL A 97 31.94 -2.51 -4.36
N THR A 98 31.37 -1.40 -4.80
CA THR A 98 31.63 -0.06 -4.29
C THR A 98 30.37 0.45 -3.59
N ILE A 99 30.55 1.06 -2.42
CA ILE A 99 29.50 1.75 -1.67
C ILE A 99 29.80 3.24 -1.75
N ASP A 100 28.82 4.03 -2.18
CA ASP A 100 28.98 5.47 -2.33
C ASP A 100 27.70 6.25 -1.94
N HIS A 101 27.82 7.55 -1.71
CA HIS A 101 26.76 8.46 -1.25
C HIS A 101 26.56 9.61 -2.25
N VAL A 102 26.29 9.25 -3.50
CA VAL A 102 26.24 10.17 -4.65
C VAL A 102 24.82 10.38 -5.16
N ASP A 103 24.63 11.46 -5.92
CA ASP A 103 23.36 11.73 -6.60
C ASP A 103 23.22 10.76 -7.78
N ILE A 104 22.23 9.88 -7.72
CA ILE A 104 21.89 8.92 -8.78
C ILE A 104 20.63 9.37 -9.56
N ILE A 105 20.06 10.53 -9.24
CA ILE A 105 18.96 11.13 -10.00
C ILE A 105 19.53 11.80 -11.25
N GLY A 106 20.60 12.58 -11.11
CA GLY A 106 21.25 13.29 -12.20
C GLY A 106 21.98 12.37 -13.20
N PRO A 107 22.27 12.86 -14.42
CA PRO A 107 22.91 12.07 -15.47
C PRO A 107 24.37 11.71 -15.14
N LYS A 108 25.08 12.56 -14.37
CA LYS A 108 26.51 12.43 -14.07
C LYS A 108 26.91 11.03 -13.60
N PHE A 109 26.19 10.47 -12.62
CA PHE A 109 26.46 9.13 -12.10
C PHE A 109 26.33 8.06 -13.19
N TRP A 110 25.30 8.18 -14.02
CA TRP A 110 25.04 7.21 -15.08
C TRP A 110 26.01 7.33 -16.26
N ASP A 111 26.52 8.53 -16.52
CA ASP A 111 27.51 8.80 -17.56
C ASP A 111 28.91 8.34 -17.14
N GLU A 112 29.24 8.42 -15.84
CA GLU A 112 30.46 7.86 -15.25
C GLU A 112 30.39 6.32 -15.15
N HIS A 113 29.18 5.76 -15.05
CA HIS A 113 28.95 4.33 -14.90
C HIS A 113 27.99 3.74 -15.95
N PRO A 114 28.27 3.88 -17.26
CA PRO A 114 27.34 3.48 -18.33
C PRO A 114 27.09 1.96 -18.33
N TYR A 115 28.07 1.19 -17.85
CA TYR A 115 28.00 -0.27 -17.74
C TYR A 115 27.01 -0.78 -16.69
N ILE A 116 26.47 0.07 -15.80
CA ILE A 116 25.45 -0.34 -14.83
C ILE A 116 24.13 -0.69 -15.55
N LEU A 117 23.85 -0.04 -16.68
CA LEU A 117 22.60 -0.25 -17.44
C LEU A 117 22.82 -0.98 -18.75
N TYR A 118 23.99 -0.82 -19.35
CA TYR A 118 24.35 -1.40 -20.63
C TYR A 118 25.54 -2.33 -20.43
N GLU A 119 25.29 -3.60 -20.13
CA GLU A 119 26.31 -4.63 -20.37
C GLU A 119 26.38 -4.90 -21.89
N ASP A 120 27.60 -5.09 -22.41
CA ASP A 120 27.88 -5.33 -23.83
C ASP A 120 26.81 -6.21 -24.51
N CYS A 121 26.17 -5.66 -25.54
CA CYS A 121 25.03 -6.20 -26.32
C CYS A 121 25.29 -7.53 -27.07
N SER A 122 26.16 -8.43 -26.59
CA SER A 122 26.33 -9.76 -27.18
C SER A 122 25.34 -10.81 -26.69
N MET A 123 24.49 -10.50 -25.71
CA MET A 123 23.38 -11.36 -25.28
C MET A 123 22.08 -10.59 -25.08
N VAL A 124 21.52 -10.09 -26.18
CA VAL A 124 20.12 -9.64 -26.19
C VAL A 124 19.24 -10.88 -26.38
N ASN A 125 19.01 -11.59 -25.27
CA ASN A 125 17.78 -12.31 -25.01
C ASN A 125 17.62 -12.45 -23.48
N ASN A 126 16.57 -11.83 -22.94
CA ASN A 126 16.02 -12.05 -21.59
C ASN A 126 16.81 -11.60 -20.34
N ASN A 127 17.49 -10.45 -20.37
CA ASN A 127 18.23 -9.92 -19.21
C ASN A 127 17.40 -9.50 -17.97
N TYR A 128 16.08 -9.74 -17.94
CA TYR A 128 15.22 -9.49 -16.76
C TYR A 128 14.51 -10.76 -16.27
N GLU A 129 14.67 -11.90 -16.94
CA GLU A 129 13.99 -13.15 -16.58
C GLU A 129 14.54 -13.74 -15.26
N TYR A 130 15.77 -13.40 -14.89
CA TYR A 130 16.33 -13.76 -13.59
C TYR A 130 15.54 -13.16 -12.41
N VAL A 131 14.86 -12.02 -12.61
CA VAL A 131 14.04 -11.37 -11.57
C VAL A 131 12.80 -12.21 -11.26
N LYS A 132 12.23 -12.90 -12.26
CA LYS A 132 11.11 -13.84 -12.06
C LYS A 132 11.48 -15.01 -11.15
N LYS A 133 12.77 -15.37 -11.04
CA LYS A 133 13.22 -16.45 -10.13
C LYS A 133 13.10 -16.07 -8.64
N PHE A 134 12.87 -14.79 -8.33
CA PHE A 134 12.59 -14.31 -6.97
C PHE A 134 11.09 -14.20 -6.67
N GLU A 135 10.22 -14.42 -7.66
CA GLU A 135 8.78 -14.55 -7.43
C GLU A 135 8.51 -15.94 -6.85
N ALA A 136 7.79 -16.01 -5.73
CA ALA A 136 7.30 -17.29 -5.20
C ALA A 136 6.05 -17.70 -5.98
N ASP A 137 6.03 -18.95 -6.47
CA ASP A 137 4.85 -19.52 -7.12
C ASP A 137 3.89 -20.05 -6.03
N ASP A 138 3.06 -19.15 -5.49
CA ASP A 138 2.08 -19.45 -4.43
C ASP A 138 0.77 -20.01 -5.02
N ARG A 139 0.88 -21.12 -5.77
CA ARG A 139 -0.31 -21.79 -6.33
C ARG A 139 -1.18 -22.34 -5.20
N LEU A 140 -2.46 -22.02 -5.29
CA LEU A 140 -3.47 -22.57 -4.41
C LEU A 140 -3.78 -24.03 -4.81
N PRO A 141 -3.99 -24.94 -3.83
CA PRO A 141 -4.31 -26.33 -4.11
C PRO A 141 -5.65 -26.47 -4.84
N SER A 142 -5.69 -27.34 -5.85
CA SER A 142 -6.91 -27.63 -6.62
C SER A 142 -8.04 -28.18 -5.75
N SER A 143 -9.28 -27.97 -6.20
CA SER A 143 -10.50 -28.52 -5.58
C SER A 143 -10.78 -28.00 -4.16
N ASN A 144 -10.38 -26.76 -3.86
CA ASN A 144 -10.71 -26.08 -2.62
C ASN A 144 -11.50 -24.80 -2.89
N TRP A 145 -12.41 -24.47 -1.97
CA TRP A 145 -13.06 -23.17 -1.94
C TRP A 145 -12.04 -22.08 -1.59
N ILE A 146 -11.88 -21.09 -2.47
CA ILE A 146 -10.99 -19.96 -2.25
C ILE A 146 -11.81 -18.79 -1.74
N VAL A 147 -11.57 -18.40 -0.48
CA VAL A 147 -12.20 -17.21 0.11
C VAL A 147 -11.21 -16.06 0.09
N VAL A 148 -11.48 -15.05 -0.74
CA VAL A 148 -10.69 -13.81 -0.78
C VAL A 148 -11.37 -12.74 0.08
N ARG A 149 -10.74 -12.36 1.19
CA ARG A 149 -11.22 -11.28 2.06
C ARG A 149 -10.42 -10.00 1.83
N ILE A 150 -11.08 -8.98 1.29
CA ILE A 150 -10.52 -7.62 1.15
C ILE A 150 -11.01 -6.79 2.33
N HIS A 151 -10.09 -6.17 3.07
CA HIS A 151 -10.41 -5.31 4.22
C HIS A 151 -9.76 -3.94 4.01
N GLY A 152 -10.55 -2.86 4.12
CA GLY A 152 -9.99 -1.51 4.14
C GLY A 152 -9.26 -1.27 5.47
N CYS A 153 -8.00 -0.84 5.41
CA CYS A 153 -7.29 -0.44 6.63
C CYS A 153 -8.07 0.68 7.34
N ASP A 154 -8.25 0.56 8.65
CA ASP A 154 -8.91 1.56 9.52
C ASP A 154 -10.43 1.78 9.33
N PHE A 155 -11.16 0.82 8.74
CA PHE A 155 -12.62 0.85 8.74
C PHE A 155 -13.19 0.21 10.04
N HIS A 156 -13.85 1.02 10.86
CA HIS A 156 -14.51 0.56 12.09
C HIS A 156 -15.88 -0.11 11.82
N ARG A 157 -16.42 -0.83 12.82
CA ARG A 157 -17.69 -1.59 12.73
C ARG A 157 -18.91 -0.70 12.41
N ASN A 158 -19.94 -1.27 11.79
CA ASN A 158 -21.14 -0.54 11.31
C ASN A 158 -21.90 0.26 12.40
N GLN A 159 -22.06 -0.28 13.61
CA GLN A 159 -22.70 0.46 14.72
C GLN A 159 -21.83 1.63 15.19
N TYR A 160 -20.51 1.42 15.28
CA TYR A 160 -19.56 2.48 15.61
C TYR A 160 -19.64 3.60 14.57
N ASN A 161 -19.60 3.28 13.28
CA ASN A 161 -19.69 4.29 12.21
C ASN A 161 -21.00 5.09 12.29
N THR A 162 -22.12 4.42 12.58
CA THR A 162 -23.43 5.07 12.71
C THR A 162 -23.42 6.07 13.88
N CYS A 163 -22.90 5.66 15.05
CA CYS A 163 -22.78 6.54 16.21
C CYS A 163 -21.80 7.69 15.94
N PHE A 164 -20.65 7.39 15.35
CA PHE A 164 -19.57 8.33 15.09
C PHE A 164 -20.06 9.47 14.19
N TRP A 165 -20.65 9.14 13.03
CA TRP A 165 -21.17 10.16 12.12
C TRP A 165 -22.36 10.93 12.72
N ARG A 166 -23.13 10.32 13.62
CA ARG A 166 -24.23 11.02 14.29
C ARG A 166 -23.73 12.01 15.34
N LEU A 167 -22.69 11.65 16.10
CA LEU A 167 -21.98 12.53 17.02
C LEU A 167 -21.34 13.70 16.27
N VAL A 168 -20.64 13.44 15.16
CA VAL A 168 -20.06 14.49 14.32
C VAL A 168 -21.15 15.43 13.77
N LYS A 169 -22.25 14.89 13.24
CA LYS A 169 -23.40 15.69 12.78
C LYS A 169 -24.09 16.48 13.89
N SER A 170 -23.97 16.05 15.15
CA SER A 170 -24.49 16.80 16.30
C SER A 170 -23.58 17.95 16.76
N GLY A 171 -22.45 18.17 16.08
CA GLY A 171 -21.52 19.26 16.34
C GLY A 171 -20.25 18.87 17.08
N LYS A 172 -20.02 17.58 17.37
CA LYS A 172 -18.75 17.11 17.95
C LYS A 172 -17.66 17.05 16.89
N THR A 173 -16.42 17.30 17.29
CA THR A 173 -15.24 17.03 16.46
C THR A 173 -15.04 15.52 16.30
N GLU A 174 -14.32 15.11 15.25
CA GLU A 174 -13.98 13.69 15.02
C GLU A 174 -13.24 13.08 16.22
N THR A 175 -12.35 13.84 16.86
CA THR A 175 -11.62 13.40 18.06
C THR A 175 -12.54 13.19 19.26
N GLU A 176 -13.50 14.09 19.48
CA GLU A 176 -14.48 13.93 20.56
C GLU A 176 -15.43 12.77 20.30
N ALA A 177 -15.85 12.58 19.04
CA ALA A 177 -16.69 11.45 18.65
C ALA A 177 -15.95 10.11 18.85
N GLN A 178 -14.66 10.06 18.54
CA GLN A 178 -13.81 8.90 18.78
C GLN A 178 -13.68 8.61 20.28
N LEU A 179 -13.34 9.60 21.10
CA LEU A 179 -13.24 9.46 22.56
C LEU A 179 -14.57 9.03 23.20
N CYS A 180 -15.70 9.54 22.72
CA CYS A 180 -17.03 9.13 23.20
C CYS A 180 -17.38 7.68 22.88
N LEU A 181 -16.73 7.07 21.88
CA LEU A 181 -17.01 5.71 21.44
C LEU A 181 -15.90 4.72 21.79
N GLU A 182 -14.74 5.22 22.22
CA GLU A 182 -13.64 4.42 22.75
C GLU A 182 -14.13 3.62 23.96
N ASP A 183 -13.81 2.33 23.98
CA ASP A 183 -14.21 1.35 25.01
C ASP A 183 -15.72 1.10 25.21
N THR A 184 -16.60 1.69 24.41
CA THR A 184 -18.05 1.45 24.52
C THR A 184 -18.47 0.10 23.94
N GLN A 185 -19.38 -0.58 24.64
CA GLN A 185 -20.01 -1.84 24.23
C GLN A 185 -21.10 -1.61 23.17
N GLU A 186 -21.49 -2.66 22.43
CA GLU A 186 -22.55 -2.57 21.40
C GLU A 186 -23.91 -2.18 22.02
N LYS A 187 -24.20 -2.65 23.23
CA LYS A 187 -25.42 -2.27 23.97
C LYS A 187 -25.47 -0.77 24.26
N GLU A 188 -24.36 -0.20 24.73
CA GLU A 188 -24.25 1.23 25.05
C GLU A 188 -24.37 2.09 23.79
N LYS A 189 -23.81 1.64 22.67
CA LYS A 189 -23.97 2.30 21.35
C LYS A 189 -25.43 2.32 20.90
N ASN A 190 -26.15 1.21 21.08
CA ASN A 190 -27.59 1.14 20.75
C ASN A 190 -28.43 2.05 21.65
N GLU A 191 -28.14 2.07 22.97
CA GLU A 191 -28.80 2.97 23.92
C GLU A 191 -28.52 4.44 23.57
N MET A 192 -27.29 4.77 23.18
CA MET A 192 -26.92 6.10 22.72
C MET A 192 -27.68 6.51 21.46
N LEU A 193 -27.76 5.64 20.45
CA LEU A 193 -28.53 5.88 19.22
C LEU A 193 -30.00 6.15 19.54
N PHE A 194 -30.59 5.37 20.44
CA PHE A 194 -31.99 5.51 20.79
C PHE A 194 -32.25 6.76 21.65
N CYS A 195 -31.54 6.92 22.76
CA CYS A 195 -31.80 7.97 23.75
C CYS A 195 -31.34 9.36 23.28
N GLN A 196 -30.19 9.47 22.61
CA GLN A 196 -29.65 10.77 22.22
C GLN A 196 -30.12 11.21 20.83
N PHE A 197 -30.41 10.27 19.93
CA PHE A 197 -30.68 10.59 18.53
C PHE A 197 -32.05 10.11 18.05
N GLY A 198 -32.82 9.40 18.87
CA GLY A 198 -34.13 8.85 18.50
C GLY A 198 -34.04 7.76 17.43
N ILE A 199 -32.86 7.18 17.21
CA ILE A 199 -32.61 6.18 16.17
C ILE A 199 -32.73 4.80 16.78
N ASN A 200 -33.74 4.05 16.35
CA ASN A 200 -33.81 2.62 16.63
C ASN A 200 -32.97 1.88 15.58
N TYR A 201 -31.79 1.39 16.00
CA TYR A 201 -30.86 0.67 15.12
C TYR A 201 -31.55 -0.49 14.39
N ASN A 202 -32.41 -1.26 15.08
CA ASN A 202 -33.12 -2.41 14.50
C ASN A 202 -34.11 -2.04 13.40
N LYS A 203 -34.54 -0.78 13.32
CA LYS A 203 -35.42 -0.28 12.25
C LYS A 203 -34.64 0.31 11.07
N LEU A 204 -33.31 0.37 11.13
CA LEU A 204 -32.52 0.82 9.99
C LEU A 204 -32.65 -0.16 8.82
N PRO A 205 -32.53 0.33 7.57
CA PRO A 205 -32.50 -0.51 6.38
C PRO A 205 -31.50 -1.66 6.52
N GLU A 206 -31.87 -2.83 5.99
CA GLU A 206 -31.12 -4.07 6.20
C GLU A 206 -29.68 -3.97 5.71
N MET A 207 -29.42 -3.21 4.64
CA MET A 207 -28.07 -2.95 4.13
C MET A 207 -27.09 -2.41 5.19
N PHE A 208 -27.56 -1.64 6.17
CA PHE A 208 -26.72 -1.07 7.22
C PHE A 208 -26.52 -2.01 8.41
N ARG A 209 -27.37 -3.04 8.54
CA ARG A 209 -27.36 -4.01 9.64
C ARG A 209 -26.72 -5.34 9.25
N LYS A 210 -27.03 -5.84 8.06
CA LYS A 210 -26.63 -7.14 7.54
C LYS A 210 -25.54 -7.05 6.48
N GLY A 211 -25.32 -5.87 5.90
CA GLY A 211 -24.40 -5.68 4.78
C GLY A 211 -25.04 -6.04 3.44
N SER A 212 -24.20 -6.29 2.43
CA SER A 212 -24.63 -6.66 1.09
C SER A 212 -23.98 -7.98 0.71
N CYS A 213 -24.81 -8.94 0.28
CA CYS A 213 -24.38 -10.20 -0.30
C CYS A 213 -24.50 -10.09 -1.81
N VAL A 214 -23.44 -10.46 -2.53
CA VAL A 214 -23.43 -10.48 -3.99
C VAL A 214 -23.12 -11.90 -4.42
N PHE A 215 -24.02 -12.53 -5.16
CA PHE A 215 -23.88 -13.92 -5.57
C PHE A 215 -24.41 -14.12 -7.00
N ARG A 216 -23.99 -15.20 -7.65
CA ARG A 216 -24.49 -15.59 -8.97
C ARG A 216 -25.68 -16.52 -8.78
N ASN A 217 -26.78 -16.19 -9.44
CA ASN A 217 -27.96 -17.02 -9.45
C ASN A 217 -28.18 -17.61 -10.86
N LYS A 218 -28.62 -18.87 -10.92
CA LYS A 218 -28.98 -19.53 -12.17
C LYS A 218 -30.45 -19.25 -12.47
N VAL A 219 -30.72 -18.53 -13.55
CA VAL A 219 -32.07 -18.18 -14.00
C VAL A 219 -32.38 -19.00 -15.25
N GLU A 220 -33.44 -19.79 -15.19
CA GLU A 220 -33.96 -20.52 -16.34
C GLU A 220 -34.95 -19.65 -17.11
N GLU A 221 -34.66 -19.39 -18.39
CA GLU A 221 -35.55 -18.68 -19.30
C GLU A 221 -36.03 -19.64 -20.40
N ILE A 222 -37.33 -19.64 -20.69
CA ILE A 222 -37.89 -20.40 -21.81
C ILE A 222 -37.61 -19.63 -23.09
N VAL A 223 -36.73 -20.15 -23.94
CA VAL A 223 -36.30 -19.47 -25.17
C VAL A 223 -37.20 -19.83 -26.35
N LYS A 224 -37.68 -21.07 -26.40
CA LYS A 224 -38.59 -21.57 -27.43
C LYS A 224 -39.32 -22.82 -26.97
N LEU A 225 -40.38 -23.20 -27.67
CA LEU A 225 -40.97 -24.53 -27.56
C LEU A 225 -40.38 -25.41 -28.68
N ASP A 226 -40.10 -26.68 -28.38
CA ASP A 226 -39.73 -27.64 -29.42
C ASP A 226 -40.94 -28.09 -30.25
N GLU A 227 -40.72 -28.92 -31.26
CA GLU A 227 -41.77 -29.41 -32.17
C GLU A 227 -42.88 -30.21 -31.44
N GLY A 228 -42.62 -30.68 -30.21
CA GLY A 228 -43.56 -31.36 -29.34
C GLY A 228 -44.23 -30.45 -28.29
N GLY A 229 -43.96 -29.15 -28.29
CA GLY A 229 -44.50 -28.19 -27.32
C GLY A 229 -43.77 -28.19 -25.96
N ILE A 230 -42.60 -28.84 -25.85
CA ILE A 230 -41.80 -28.85 -24.62
C ILE A 230 -40.96 -27.57 -24.55
N PRO A 231 -40.96 -26.85 -23.41
CA PRO A 231 -40.14 -25.65 -23.23
C PRO A 231 -38.65 -25.96 -23.28
N VAL A 232 -37.96 -25.41 -24.29
CA VAL A 232 -36.50 -25.37 -24.35
C VAL A 232 -36.03 -24.22 -23.46
N LYS A 233 -35.45 -24.61 -22.32
CA LYS A 233 -34.92 -23.68 -21.33
C LYS A 233 -33.46 -23.37 -21.60
N ARG A 234 -33.07 -22.11 -21.45
CA ARG A 234 -31.68 -21.66 -21.36
C ARG A 234 -31.41 -21.27 -19.92
N CYS A 235 -30.32 -21.80 -19.36
CA CYS A 235 -29.83 -21.38 -18.07
C CYS A 235 -28.83 -20.24 -18.26
N ASN A 236 -29.09 -19.09 -17.63
CA ASN A 236 -28.19 -17.94 -17.60
C ASN A 236 -27.76 -17.68 -16.16
N GLU A 237 -26.52 -17.23 -15.97
CA GLU A 237 -26.07 -16.72 -14.67
C GLU A 237 -26.31 -15.22 -14.58
N VAL A 238 -26.97 -14.79 -13.52
CA VAL A 238 -27.22 -13.39 -13.22
C VAL A 238 -26.60 -13.05 -11.88
N VAL A 239 -25.92 -11.91 -11.80
CA VAL A 239 -25.40 -11.39 -10.52
C VAL A 239 -26.55 -10.75 -9.75
N THR A 240 -26.83 -11.25 -8.56
CA THR A 240 -27.86 -10.74 -7.66
C THR A 240 -27.21 -10.08 -6.44
N VAL A 241 -27.77 -8.95 -6.00
CA VAL A 241 -27.37 -8.25 -4.78
C VAL A 241 -28.53 -8.30 -3.80
N ASP A 242 -28.26 -8.74 -2.58
CA ASP A 242 -29.28 -8.87 -1.53
C ASP A 242 -28.74 -8.48 -0.15
N HIS A 243 -29.64 -8.22 0.81
CA HIS A 243 -29.34 -7.77 2.17
C HIS A 243 -29.86 -8.75 3.23
N VAL A 244 -29.61 -10.03 3.00
CA VAL A 244 -30.16 -11.15 3.79
C VAL A 244 -29.17 -11.69 4.81
N ASP A 245 -29.68 -12.48 5.75
CA ASP A 245 -28.85 -13.22 6.70
C ASP A 245 -28.37 -14.52 6.06
N ILE A 246 -27.06 -14.62 5.83
CA ILE A 246 -26.40 -15.80 5.26
C ILE A 246 -25.82 -16.74 6.33
N ILE A 247 -25.99 -16.41 7.62
CA ILE A 247 -25.52 -17.25 8.72
C ILE A 247 -26.44 -18.47 8.89
N GLY A 248 -27.75 -18.27 8.69
CA GLY A 248 -28.75 -19.35 8.74
C GLY A 248 -28.78 -20.23 7.48
N LEU A 249 -29.28 -21.46 7.62
CA LEU A 249 -29.37 -22.45 6.55
C LEU A 249 -30.32 -22.04 5.41
N ARG A 250 -31.37 -21.28 5.73
CA ARG A 250 -32.42 -20.92 4.78
C ARG A 250 -31.89 -20.32 3.48
N PHE A 251 -30.92 -19.40 3.57
CA PHE A 251 -30.31 -18.79 2.39
C PHE A 251 -29.65 -19.85 1.49
N TRP A 252 -28.91 -20.78 2.09
CA TRP A 252 -28.19 -21.82 1.36
C TRP A 252 -29.14 -22.86 0.75
N ASP A 253 -30.24 -23.17 1.45
CA ASP A 253 -31.29 -24.07 0.94
C ASP A 253 -32.04 -23.46 -0.26
N GLU A 254 -32.25 -22.14 -0.26
CA GLU A 254 -32.87 -21.40 -1.39
C GLU A 254 -31.89 -21.22 -2.56
N HIS A 255 -30.58 -21.34 -2.32
CA HIS A 255 -29.51 -21.14 -3.32
C HIS A 255 -28.48 -22.29 -3.36
N PRO A 256 -28.90 -23.54 -3.63
CA PRO A 256 -28.00 -24.71 -3.62
C PRO A 256 -26.90 -24.62 -4.69
N CYS A 257 -27.14 -23.86 -5.76
CA CYS A 257 -26.16 -23.64 -6.84
C CYS A 257 -24.90 -22.88 -6.40
N ILE A 258 -24.89 -22.25 -5.22
CA ILE A 258 -23.69 -21.58 -4.69
C ILE A 258 -22.71 -22.60 -4.11
N LEU A 259 -23.20 -23.72 -3.57
CA LEU A 259 -22.37 -24.73 -2.88
C LEU A 259 -21.97 -25.91 -3.77
N HIS A 260 -22.56 -26.01 -4.95
CA HIS A 260 -22.31 -27.09 -5.88
C HIS A 260 -21.82 -26.51 -7.22
N GLU A 261 -20.54 -26.72 -7.51
CA GLU A 261 -20.03 -26.58 -8.88
C GLU A 261 -20.55 -27.78 -9.70
N ASP A 262 -21.04 -27.52 -10.93
CA ASP A 262 -21.31 -28.55 -11.93
C ASP A 262 -19.99 -29.12 -12.49
#